data_AF-A0A954A497-F1
#
_entry.id   AF-A0A954A497-F1
#
_cell.length_a   1.000
_cell.length_b   1.000
_cell.length_c   1.000
_cell.angle_alpha   90.00
_cell.angle_beta   90.00
_cell.angle_gamma   90.00
#
_symmetry.space_group_name_H-M   'P 1'
#
loop_
_entity.id
_entity.type
_entity.pdbx_description
1 polymer ?
#
loop_
_entity_poly.entity_id
_entity_poly.type
_entity_poly.pdbx_seq_one_letter_code
_entity_poly.pdbx_strand_id
1 'polypeptide(L)'
;MFDPPVPGSSQPLDLPQQTDSRGRRVSVLSSTCPDRLARPLPMTRDEVRDRGWEELDVILVTGDAYIDHPSFATAILGRVLEAFGFRVGVIAQPEWRSADAFRALGRPRLFFGVSAGNMDSMINHYTANRKVRNDDAYSPGGRIGRRPDRATLAYC
;
A
#
# COMPACT_ATOMS: atom_id res chain seq x y z
N MET A 1 39.33 16.25 -40.92
CA MET A 1 39.23 14.78 -40.80
C MET A 1 38.84 14.51 -39.36
N PHE A 2 37.53 14.50 -39.08
CA PHE A 2 36.95 14.30 -37.76
C PHE A 2 36.41 12.88 -37.74
N ASP A 3 36.97 12.01 -36.90
CA ASP A 3 36.42 10.68 -36.70
C ASP A 3 35.16 10.76 -35.84
N PRO A 4 34.09 9.99 -36.16
CA PRO A 4 32.90 9.93 -35.34
C PRO A 4 33.16 9.15 -34.04
N PRO A 5 32.45 9.46 -32.94
CA PRO A 5 32.62 8.76 -31.67
C PRO A 5 32.09 7.32 -31.75
N VAL A 6 32.84 6.40 -31.15
CA VAL A 6 32.52 4.96 -31.04
C VAL A 6 31.28 4.79 -30.14
N PRO A 7 30.30 3.91 -30.47
CA PRO A 7 29.18 3.64 -29.59
C PRO A 7 29.68 2.94 -28.31
N GLY A 8 29.44 3.56 -27.16
CA GLY A 8 29.71 2.97 -25.86
C GLY A 8 28.93 1.67 -25.69
N SER A 9 29.65 0.60 -25.33
CA SER A 9 29.06 -0.65 -24.90
C SER A 9 28.20 -0.38 -23.66
N SER A 10 26.88 -0.58 -23.77
CA SER A 10 25.98 -0.65 -22.62
C SER A 10 26.31 -1.92 -21.85
N GLN A 11 27.32 -1.86 -20.99
CA GLN A 11 27.51 -2.88 -19.96
C GLN A 11 26.34 -2.75 -18.97
N PRO A 12 25.55 -3.82 -18.75
CA PRO A 12 24.57 -3.80 -17.66
C PRO A 12 25.29 -3.59 -16.33
N LEU A 13 24.73 -2.75 -15.47
CA LEU A 13 25.22 -2.53 -14.11
C LEU A 13 25.19 -3.89 -13.37
N ASP A 14 26.36 -4.47 -13.10
CA ASP A 14 26.46 -5.74 -12.39
C ASP A 14 26.00 -5.55 -10.94
N LEU A 15 24.77 -5.98 -10.67
CA LEU A 15 24.27 -6.14 -9.30
C LEU A 15 25.08 -7.27 -8.62
N PRO A 16 25.49 -7.10 -7.36
CA PRO A 16 26.29 -8.09 -6.65
C PRO A 16 25.55 -9.43 -6.59
N GLN A 17 26.09 -10.46 -7.25
CA GLN A 17 25.57 -11.82 -7.20
C GLN A 17 26.12 -12.50 -5.95
N GLN A 18 25.24 -12.80 -4.99
CA GLN A 18 25.61 -13.53 -3.78
C GLN A 18 25.35 -15.03 -4.00
N THR A 19 26.41 -15.83 -3.94
CA THR A 19 26.38 -17.29 -4.08
C THR A 19 26.33 -17.95 -2.69
N ASP A 20 25.63 -19.08 -2.55
CA ASP A 20 25.67 -19.85 -1.30
C ASP A 20 27.01 -20.59 -1.14
N SER A 21 27.24 -21.18 0.03
CA SER A 21 28.43 -21.97 0.36
C SER A 21 28.63 -23.23 -0.50
N ARG A 22 27.70 -23.54 -1.42
CA ARG A 22 27.76 -24.64 -2.38
C ARG A 22 27.83 -24.16 -3.84
N GLY A 23 28.07 -22.87 -4.08
CA GLY A 23 28.29 -22.30 -5.41
C GLY A 23 27.05 -22.23 -6.29
N ARG A 24 25.84 -22.37 -5.72
CA ARG A 24 24.59 -22.25 -6.48
C ARG A 24 24.19 -20.78 -6.58
N ARG A 25 23.73 -20.35 -7.76
CA ARG A 25 23.09 -19.03 -7.94
C ARG A 25 21.86 -18.97 -7.05
N VAL A 26 21.91 -18.14 -6.01
CA VAL A 26 20.76 -17.87 -5.15
C VAL A 26 19.97 -16.77 -5.83
N SER A 27 18.77 -17.07 -6.34
CA SER A 27 17.83 -16.01 -6.63
C SER A 27 17.41 -15.39 -5.30
N VAL A 28 17.43 -14.05 -5.21
CA VAL A 28 17.07 -13.30 -3.99
C VAL A 28 15.62 -13.54 -3.53
N LEU A 29 14.87 -14.41 -4.21
CA LEU A 29 13.50 -14.78 -3.92
C LEU A 29 13.36 -16.09 -3.14
N SER A 30 14.46 -16.76 -2.80
CA SER A 30 14.43 -18.02 -2.04
C SER A 30 14.93 -17.84 -0.60
N SER A 31 14.19 -17.10 0.21
CA SER A 31 14.30 -17.24 1.66
C SER A 31 12.93 -17.07 2.31
N THR A 32 12.38 -18.19 2.79
CA THR A 32 11.34 -18.30 3.82
C THR A 32 10.36 -17.13 3.87
N CYS A 33 9.32 -17.20 3.05
CA CYS A 33 8.11 -16.41 3.28
C CYS A 33 7.64 -16.72 4.71
N PRO A 34 7.74 -15.79 5.67
CA PRO A 34 7.29 -16.06 7.02
C PRO A 34 5.77 -16.23 6.97
N ASP A 35 5.22 -17.09 7.80
CA ASP A 35 3.79 -17.24 8.12
C ASP A 35 3.05 -15.88 8.33
N ARG A 36 3.81 -14.80 8.54
CA ARG A 36 3.38 -13.39 8.53
C ARG A 36 2.63 -12.95 7.25
N LEU A 37 2.86 -13.54 6.08
CA LEU A 37 2.11 -13.19 4.85
C LEU A 37 0.70 -13.79 4.77
N ALA A 38 0.35 -14.78 5.62
CA ALA A 38 -0.96 -15.42 5.58
C ALA A 38 -2.09 -14.57 6.21
N ARG A 39 -1.76 -13.62 7.09
CA ARG A 39 -2.75 -12.77 7.79
C ARG A 39 -2.77 -11.35 7.19
N PRO A 40 -3.95 -10.79 6.82
CA PRO A 40 -4.10 -9.40 6.34
C PRO A 40 -3.51 -8.36 7.27
N LEU A 41 -3.09 -7.21 6.74
CA LEU A 41 -2.56 -6.10 7.55
C LEU A 41 -3.56 -5.66 8.63
N PRO A 42 -3.10 -5.30 9.84
CA PRO A 42 -3.98 -4.90 10.92
C PRO A 42 -4.68 -3.57 10.58
N MET A 43 -5.97 -3.52 10.85
CA MET A 43 -6.80 -2.31 10.77
C MET A 43 -7.31 -1.85 12.13
N THR A 44 -7.12 -2.66 13.18
CA THR A 44 -7.53 -2.36 14.55
C THR A 44 -6.36 -2.45 15.53
N ARG A 45 -6.46 -1.74 16.67
CA ARG A 45 -5.44 -1.84 17.72
C ARG A 45 -5.35 -3.22 18.33
N ASP A 46 -6.43 -3.99 18.28
CA ASP A 46 -6.48 -5.35 18.81
C ASP A 46 -5.63 -6.27 17.94
N GLU A 47 -5.77 -6.20 16.61
CA GLU A 47 -4.92 -6.94 15.67
C GLU A 47 -3.44 -6.53 15.74
N VAL A 48 -3.16 -5.25 16.03
CA VAL A 48 -1.79 -4.76 16.27
C VAL A 48 -1.21 -5.41 17.54
N ARG A 49 -1.97 -5.47 18.63
CA ARG A 49 -1.54 -6.12 19.88
C ARG A 49 -1.40 -7.64 19.73
N ASP A 50 -2.27 -8.29 18.97
CA ASP A 50 -2.19 -9.73 18.67
C ASP A 50 -0.90 -10.10 17.92
N ARG A 51 -0.36 -9.15 17.15
CA ARG A 51 0.94 -9.28 16.47
C ARG A 51 2.13 -9.00 17.39
N GLY A 52 1.89 -8.66 18.66
CA GLY A 52 2.91 -8.28 19.63
C GLY A 52 3.53 -6.91 19.36
N TRP A 53 2.82 -6.03 18.65
CA TRP A 53 3.30 -4.69 18.33
C TRP A 53 2.70 -3.68 19.30
N GLU A 54 3.55 -2.84 19.90
CA GLU A 54 3.10 -1.72 20.73
C GLU A 54 2.79 -0.47 19.89
N GLU A 55 3.49 -0.31 18.76
CA GLU A 55 3.36 0.81 17.83
C GLU A 55 3.58 0.37 16.38
N LEU A 56 3.02 1.15 15.45
CA LEU A 56 3.19 0.98 14.01
C LEU A 56 4.25 1.95 13.48
N ASP A 57 5.02 1.51 12.50
CA ASP A 57 5.98 2.35 11.79
C ASP A 57 5.29 3.23 10.76
N VAL A 58 4.40 2.63 9.98
CA VAL A 58 3.69 3.27 8.87
C VAL A 58 2.21 2.96 8.98
N ILE A 59 1.37 3.98 8.82
CA ILE A 59 -0.08 3.80 8.71
C ILE A 59 -0.50 4.24 7.31
N LEU A 60 -1.09 3.32 6.55
CA LEU A 60 -1.61 3.60 5.21
C LEU A 60 -3.09 3.97 5.32
N VAL A 61 -3.46 5.16 4.86
CA VAL A 61 -4.84 5.62 4.77
C VAL A 61 -5.29 5.49 3.32
N THR A 62 -6.39 4.77 3.09
CA THR A 62 -6.94 4.54 1.75
C THR A 62 -8.40 4.92 1.65
N GLY A 63 -8.78 5.50 0.50
CA GLY A 63 -10.17 5.76 0.14
C GLY A 63 -10.94 4.53 -0.34
N ASP A 64 -10.30 3.39 -0.51
CA ASP A 64 -10.98 2.13 -0.83
C ASP A 64 -11.19 1.28 0.43
N ALA A 65 -12.09 0.31 0.35
CA ALA A 65 -12.11 -0.82 1.26
C ALA A 65 -10.76 -1.55 1.18
N TYR A 66 -10.23 -1.94 2.33
CA TYR A 66 -9.02 -2.76 2.35
C TYR A 66 -9.36 -4.21 2.02
N ILE A 67 -8.75 -4.70 0.94
CA ILE A 67 -8.71 -6.10 0.56
C ILE A 67 -7.25 -6.44 0.38
N ASP A 68 -6.77 -7.44 1.10
CA ASP A 68 -5.38 -7.89 1.00
C ASP A 68 -5.18 -8.76 -0.25
N HIS A 69 -5.19 -8.11 -1.41
CA HIS A 69 -5.08 -8.74 -2.72
C HIS A 69 -4.11 -7.95 -3.61
N PRO A 70 -3.30 -8.60 -4.46
CA PRO A 70 -2.33 -7.94 -5.34
C PRO A 70 -2.95 -6.99 -6.39
N SER A 71 -4.28 -6.92 -6.50
CA SER A 71 -4.96 -5.90 -7.32
C SER A 71 -5.17 -4.57 -6.59
N PHE A 72 -4.86 -4.51 -5.29
CA PHE A 72 -5.02 -3.32 -4.47
C PHE A 72 -3.66 -2.73 -4.13
N ALA A 73 -3.42 -1.48 -4.54
CA ALA A 73 -2.15 -0.80 -4.34
C ALA A 73 -1.76 -0.73 -2.86
N THR A 74 -2.72 -0.48 -1.97
CA THR A 74 -2.51 -0.46 -0.51
C THR A 74 -1.97 -1.79 0.02
N ALA A 75 -2.48 -2.92 -0.50
CA ALA A 75 -2.02 -4.24 -0.10
C ALA A 75 -0.59 -4.48 -0.58
N ILE A 76 -0.29 -4.23 -1.86
CA ILE A 76 1.08 -4.37 -2.41
C ILE A 76 2.07 -3.53 -1.59
N LEU A 77 1.76 -2.24 -1.41
CA LEU A 77 2.65 -1.32 -0.69
C LEU A 77 2.88 -1.77 0.75
N GLY A 78 1.82 -2.15 1.45
CA GLY A 78 1.93 -2.63 2.83
C GLY A 78 2.73 -3.93 2.93
N ARG A 79 2.56 -4.88 2.01
CA ARG A 79 3.34 -6.13 1.98
C ARG A 79 4.80 -5.90 1.64
N VAL A 80 5.11 -5.00 0.71
CA VAL A 80 6.49 -4.62 0.41
C VAL A 80 7.16 -4.01 1.65
N LEU A 81 6.47 -3.09 2.34
CA LEU A 81 6.99 -2.48 3.57
C LEU A 81 7.17 -3.52 4.70
N GLU A 82 6.22 -4.45 4.90
CA GLU A 82 6.38 -5.56 5.85
C GLU A 82 7.56 -6.48 5.49
N ALA A 83 7.81 -6.73 4.20
CA ALA A 83 8.94 -7.52 3.74
C ALA A 83 10.30 -6.85 4.05
N PHE A 84 10.33 -5.52 4.09
CA PHE A 84 11.48 -4.75 4.58
C PHE A 84 11.54 -4.64 6.12
N GLY A 85 10.61 -5.28 6.85
CA GLY A 85 10.62 -5.35 8.31
C GLY A 85 9.86 -4.24 9.02
N PHE A 86 9.12 -3.40 8.31
CA PHE A 86 8.28 -2.36 8.91
C PHE A 86 6.96 -2.91 9.46
N ARG A 87 6.49 -2.34 10.55
CA ARG A 87 5.16 -2.60 11.15
C ARG A 87 4.14 -1.69 10.47
N VAL A 88 3.29 -2.26 9.63
CA VAL A 88 2.35 -1.49 8.82
C VAL A 88 0.92 -1.76 9.28
N GLY A 89 0.11 -0.71 9.37
CA GLY A 89 -1.34 -0.81 9.55
C GLY A 89 -2.10 -0.05 8.49
N VAL A 90 -3.38 -0.34 8.34
CA VAL A 90 -4.24 0.26 7.31
C VAL A 90 -5.48 0.90 7.95
N ILE A 91 -5.82 2.11 7.53
CA ILE A 91 -7.08 2.77 7.82
C ILE A 91 -7.84 2.89 6.50
N ALA A 92 -8.88 2.07 6.34
CA ALA A 92 -9.70 2.02 5.14
C ALA A 92 -10.97 2.85 5.31
N GLN A 93 -11.22 3.75 4.36
CA GLN A 93 -12.39 4.64 4.33
C GLN A 93 -12.67 5.30 5.69
N PRO A 94 -11.70 6.02 6.29
CA PRO A 94 -11.96 6.73 7.53
C PRO A 94 -13.07 7.75 7.35
N GLU A 95 -13.88 7.93 8.39
CA GLU A 95 -14.79 9.06 8.46
C GLU A 95 -13.97 10.36 8.45
N TRP A 96 -14.12 11.16 7.41
CA TRP A 96 -13.28 12.34 7.17
C TRP A 96 -13.77 13.59 7.88
N ARG A 97 -14.99 13.56 8.45
CA ARG A 97 -15.55 14.69 9.20
C ARG A 97 -14.96 14.82 10.62
N SER A 98 -14.25 13.80 11.11
CA SER A 98 -13.55 13.84 12.39
C SER A 98 -12.14 13.27 12.26
N ALA A 99 -11.20 13.88 12.97
CA ALA A 99 -9.83 13.38 13.05
C ALA A 99 -9.69 12.09 13.89
N ASP A 100 -10.74 11.66 14.61
CA ASP A 100 -10.72 10.46 15.46
C ASP A 100 -10.51 9.17 14.65
N ALA A 101 -11.11 9.08 13.46
CA ALA A 101 -10.95 7.92 12.59
C ALA A 101 -9.49 7.72 12.16
N PHE A 102 -8.75 8.81 11.96
CA PHE A 102 -7.32 8.78 11.60
C PHE A 102 -6.42 8.44 12.79
N ARG A 103 -6.92 8.61 14.02
CA ARG A 103 -6.21 8.27 15.27
C ARG A 103 -6.48 6.86 15.76
N ALA A 104 -7.36 6.11 15.08
CA ALA A 104 -7.80 4.78 15.51
C ALA A 104 -6.63 3.82 15.81
N LEU A 105 -5.54 3.90 15.05
CA LEU A 105 -4.35 3.06 15.23
C LEU A 105 -3.24 3.70 16.07
N GLY A 106 -3.42 4.95 16.53
CA GLY A 106 -2.40 5.72 17.23
C GLY A 106 -1.45 6.48 16.29
N ARG A 107 -0.37 7.01 16.86
CA ARG A 107 0.65 7.77 16.11
C ARG A 107 1.67 6.80 15.50
N PRO A 108 1.94 6.87 14.19
CA PRO A 108 2.99 6.08 13.57
C PRO A 108 4.37 6.63 13.94
N ARG A 109 5.37 5.75 14.02
CA ARG A 109 6.76 6.12 14.30
C ARG A 109 7.39 6.92 13.17
N LEU A 110 7.02 6.62 11.91
CA LEU A 110 7.59 7.26 10.72
C LEU A 110 6.61 8.23 10.08
N PHE A 111 5.52 7.74 9.45
CA PHE A 111 4.59 8.60 8.71
C PHE A 111 3.22 7.96 8.44
N PHE A 112 2.27 8.79 7.98
CA PHE A 112 1.03 8.37 7.36
C PHE A 112 1.15 8.40 5.84
N GLY A 113 0.83 7.30 5.16
CA GLY A 113 0.75 7.23 3.71
C GLY A 113 -0.68 7.35 3.24
N VAL A 114 -1.07 8.48 2.65
CA VAL A 114 -2.47 8.76 2.26
C VAL A 114 -2.66 8.55 0.76
N SER A 115 -3.72 7.82 0.37
CA SER A 115 -4.12 7.62 -1.02
C SER A 115 -5.63 7.66 -1.18
N ALA A 116 -6.12 8.10 -2.35
CA ALA A 116 -7.53 8.01 -2.72
C ALA A 116 -8.01 6.56 -2.92
N GLY A 117 -7.09 5.60 -3.08
CA GLY A 117 -7.38 4.21 -3.43
C GLY A 117 -6.86 3.85 -4.83
N ASN A 118 -7.36 2.76 -5.38
CA ASN A 118 -7.07 2.28 -6.73
C ASN A 118 -7.76 3.12 -7.81
N MET A 119 -8.92 3.69 -7.49
CA MET A 119 -9.67 4.56 -8.39
C MET A 119 -10.00 5.89 -7.69
N ASP A 120 -9.94 6.99 -8.43
CA ASP A 120 -10.31 8.29 -7.87
C ASP A 120 -11.78 8.30 -7.45
N SER A 121 -12.00 8.69 -6.21
CA SER A 121 -13.34 8.78 -5.57
C SER A 121 -14.38 9.56 -6.38
N MET A 122 -14.00 10.64 -7.08
CA MET A 122 -14.95 11.41 -7.91
C MET A 122 -15.32 10.62 -9.17
N ILE A 123 -14.37 9.93 -9.79
CA ILE A 123 -14.63 9.07 -10.96
C ILE A 123 -15.55 7.90 -10.59
N ASN A 124 -15.49 7.41 -9.35
CA ASN A 124 -16.43 6.40 -8.87
C ASN A 124 -17.83 6.94 -8.62
N HIS A 125 -17.96 8.13 -8.04
CA HIS A 125 -19.27 8.72 -7.80
C HIS A 125 -19.97 9.20 -9.07
N TYR A 126 -19.22 9.56 -10.12
CA TYR A 126 -19.78 10.17 -11.33
C TYR A 126 -19.39 9.44 -12.62
N THR A 127 -20.36 9.20 -13.49
CA THR A 127 -20.11 8.81 -14.88
C THR A 127 -19.43 9.95 -15.65
N ALA A 128 -18.87 9.67 -16.84
CA ALA A 128 -18.27 10.71 -17.71
C ALA A 128 -19.26 11.85 -18.03
N ASN A 129 -20.57 11.56 -18.04
CA ASN A 129 -21.64 12.54 -18.23
C ASN A 129 -22.14 13.17 -16.91
N ARG A 130 -21.35 13.09 -15.82
CA ARG A 130 -21.67 13.58 -14.47
C ARG A 130 -22.95 13.02 -13.84
N LYS A 131 -23.47 11.89 -14.32
CA LYS A 131 -24.54 11.18 -13.62
C LYS A 131 -23.98 10.46 -12.40
N VAL A 132 -24.65 10.58 -11.26
CA VAL A 132 -24.31 9.89 -10.01
C VAL A 132 -24.45 8.38 -10.22
N ARG A 133 -23.45 7.60 -9.83
CA ARG A 133 -23.54 6.13 -9.76
C ARG A 133 -24.25 5.72 -8.48
N ASN A 134 -25.05 4.66 -8.56
CA ASN A 134 -25.85 4.15 -7.45
C ASN A 134 -25.09 3.12 -6.59
N ASP A 135 -23.84 2.84 -6.94
CA ASP A 135 -22.97 1.88 -6.28
C ASP A 135 -21.52 2.37 -6.30
N ASP A 136 -20.77 2.05 -5.24
CA ASP A 136 -19.32 2.23 -5.22
C ASP A 136 -18.64 0.88 -5.04
N ALA A 137 -18.07 0.37 -6.13
CA ALA A 137 -17.43 -0.94 -6.19
C ALA A 137 -16.26 -1.11 -5.20
N TYR A 138 -15.70 -0.01 -4.72
CA TYR A 138 -14.57 -0.01 -3.77
C TYR A 138 -14.99 0.31 -2.35
N SER A 139 -16.29 0.43 -2.07
CA SER A 139 -16.82 0.59 -0.73
C SER A 139 -17.42 -0.73 -0.21
N PRO A 140 -17.33 -1.03 1.11
CA PRO A 140 -17.88 -2.26 1.66
C PRO A 140 -19.38 -2.40 1.36
N GLY A 141 -19.74 -3.48 0.66
CA GLY A 141 -21.12 -3.77 0.26
C GLY A 141 -21.69 -2.81 -0.79
N GLY A 142 -20.85 -2.12 -1.56
CA GLY A 142 -21.30 -1.22 -2.63
C GLY A 142 -21.87 0.12 -2.14
N ARG A 143 -21.75 0.42 -0.83
CA ARG A 143 -22.40 1.57 -0.21
C ARG A 143 -21.78 2.89 -0.67
N ILE A 144 -22.61 3.78 -1.19
CA ILE A 144 -22.22 5.14 -1.55
C ILE A 144 -21.95 5.98 -0.30
N GLY A 145 -21.09 7.00 -0.42
CA GLY A 145 -20.90 8.02 0.61
C GLY A 145 -20.01 7.57 1.78
N ARG A 146 -19.33 6.43 1.64
CA ARG A 146 -18.32 5.97 2.62
C ARG A 146 -16.99 6.71 2.50
N ARG A 147 -16.78 7.46 1.42
CA ARG A 147 -15.59 8.27 1.19
C ARG A 147 -15.94 9.64 0.60
N PRO A 148 -15.11 10.66 0.79
CA PRO A 148 -15.33 11.97 0.19
C PRO A 148 -14.96 11.97 -1.30
N ASP A 149 -15.52 12.92 -2.05
CA ASP A 149 -15.00 13.28 -3.37
C ASP A 149 -13.57 13.83 -3.21
N ARG A 150 -12.66 13.40 -4.09
CA ARG A 150 -11.22 13.70 -4.01
C ARG A 150 -10.63 13.35 -2.65
N ALA A 151 -10.75 12.07 -2.27
CA ALA A 151 -10.34 11.57 -0.96
C ALA A 151 -8.97 12.06 -0.46
N THR A 152 -7.94 12.09 -1.32
CA THR A 152 -6.62 12.60 -0.94
C THR A 152 -6.63 14.05 -0.45
N LEU A 153 -7.49 14.92 -0.99
CA LEU A 153 -7.60 16.32 -0.55
C LEU A 153 -8.37 16.46 0.77
N ALA A 154 -9.30 15.55 1.06
CA ALA A 154 -10.10 15.59 2.28
C ALA A 154 -9.38 14.93 3.48
N TYR A 155 -8.45 14.03 3.21
CA TYR A 155 -7.69 13.30 4.23
C TYR A 155 -6.42 14.04 4.69
N CYS A 156 -5.97 15.05 3.93
CA CYS A 156 -4.75 15.82 4.17
C CYS A 156 -5.04 17.23 4.71
#